data_AF-A0A1V5SZ24-F1
#
_entry.id   AF-A0A1V5SZ24-F1
#
_cell.length_a   1.000
_cell.length_b   1.000
_cell.length_c   1.000
_cell.angle_alpha   90.00
_cell.angle_beta   90.00
_cell.angle_gamma   90.00
#
_symmetry.space_group_name_H-M   'P 1'
#
loop_
_entity.id
_entity.type
_entity.pdbx_description
1 polymer ?
#
loop_
_entity_poly.entity_id
_entity_poly.type
_entity_poly.pdbx_seq_one_letter_code
_entity_poly.pdbx_strand_id
1 'polypeptide(L)'
;MELIVLVIKQAKFLDEILTGFVDIGIRGATVVGGRGMGQVLSSDVPIFASLKDMLPGLDFDTHMVFSVADREQVEKAMALVKEVCGDCDEDGIGVLFTLPVGRFMPIKG
;
A
#
# COMPACT_ATOMS: atom_id res chain seq x y z
N MET A 1 -14.38 -12.50 -4.19
CA MET A 1 -14.02 -11.34 -3.35
C MET A 1 -12.60 -11.53 -2.92
N GLU A 2 -11.84 -10.46 -2.92
CA GLU A 2 -10.42 -10.41 -2.55
C GLU A 2 -10.23 -9.27 -1.56
N LEU A 3 -9.30 -9.44 -0.63
CA LEU A 3 -8.79 -8.37 0.20
C LEU A 3 -7.57 -7.81 -0.52
N ILE A 4 -7.68 -6.57 -1.00
CA ILE A 4 -6.54 -5.78 -1.47
C ILE A 4 -5.73 -5.36 -0.24
N VAL A 5 -4.44 -5.66 -0.28
CA VAL A 5 -3.45 -5.15 0.66
C VAL A 5 -2.42 -4.36 -0.14
N LEU A 6 -2.45 -3.04 0.01
CA LEU A 6 -1.47 -2.13 -0.56
C LEU A 6 -0.57 -1.62 0.55
N VAL A 7 0.73 -1.80 0.41
CA VAL A 7 1.75 -1.18 1.25
C VAL A 7 2.46 -0.16 0.40
N ILE A 8 2.45 1.11 0.79
CA ILE A 8 3.06 2.18 -0.01
C ILE A 8 3.77 3.19 0.86
N LYS A 9 4.91 3.69 0.35
CA LYS A 9 5.67 4.78 0.93
C LYS A 9 5.26 6.10 0.26
N GLN A 10 5.39 7.19 1.01
CA GLN A 10 5.06 8.57 0.60
C GLN A 10 3.56 8.86 0.53
N ALA A 11 3.13 9.90 1.26
CA ALA A 11 1.72 10.29 1.35
C ALA A 11 1.11 10.74 0.01
N LYS A 12 1.91 11.29 -0.91
CA LYS A 12 1.41 11.77 -2.21
C LYS A 12 0.71 10.67 -3.02
N PHE A 13 1.29 9.47 -3.06
CA PHE A 13 0.71 8.35 -3.81
C PHE A 13 -0.53 7.79 -3.12
N LEU A 14 -0.56 7.84 -1.79
CA LEU A 14 -1.70 7.38 -1.01
C LEU A 14 -2.97 8.17 -1.38
N ASP A 15 -2.89 9.50 -1.41
CA ASP A 15 -4.04 10.35 -1.70
C ASP A 15 -4.57 10.14 -3.14
N GLU A 16 -3.67 10.03 -4.11
CA GLU A 16 -4.02 9.75 -5.50
C GLU A 16 -4.67 8.38 -5.67
N ILE A 17 -4.13 7.33 -5.02
CA ILE A 17 -4.69 5.98 -5.08
C ILE A 17 -6.05 5.90 -4.40
N LEU A 18 -6.21 6.51 -3.22
CA LEU A 18 -7.50 6.50 -2.51
C LEU A 18 -8.57 7.27 -3.29
N THR A 19 -8.20 8.36 -3.95
CA THR A 19 -9.11 9.10 -4.85
C THR A 19 -9.50 8.23 -6.04
N GLY A 20 -8.54 7.61 -6.72
CA GLY A 20 -8.82 6.72 -7.84
C GLY A 20 -9.63 5.47 -7.45
N PHE A 21 -9.47 4.96 -6.21
CA PHE A 21 -10.33 3.88 -5.68
C PHE A 21 -11.80 4.27 -5.70
N VAL A 22 -12.14 5.51 -5.32
CA VAL A 22 -13.51 6.01 -5.39
C VAL A 22 -14.02 6.00 -6.83
N ASP A 23 -13.21 6.45 -7.79
CA ASP A 23 -13.57 6.53 -9.21
C ASP A 23 -13.81 5.16 -9.85
N ILE A 24 -13.04 4.15 -9.47
CA ILE A 24 -13.22 2.77 -9.95
C ILE A 24 -14.27 1.97 -9.16
N GLY A 25 -14.95 2.62 -8.20
CA GLY A 25 -16.08 2.05 -7.46
C GLY A 25 -15.72 1.30 -6.19
N ILE A 26 -14.47 1.37 -5.71
CA ILE A 26 -14.04 0.88 -4.39
C ILE A 26 -14.41 1.94 -3.34
N ARG A 27 -15.54 1.73 -2.66
CA ARG A 27 -16.15 2.75 -1.77
C ARG A 27 -15.70 2.67 -0.30
N GLY A 28 -14.85 1.72 0.05
CA GLY A 28 -14.41 1.53 1.43
C GLY A 28 -13.00 1.00 1.50
N ALA A 29 -12.14 1.70 2.22
CA ALA A 29 -10.79 1.26 2.52
C ALA A 29 -10.42 1.71 3.94
N THR A 30 -9.55 0.93 4.60
CA THR A 30 -8.97 1.26 5.89
C THR A 30 -7.48 1.54 5.69
N VAL A 31 -7.01 2.67 6.19
CA VAL A 31 -5.60 3.07 6.13
C VAL A 31 -4.97 2.92 7.51
N VAL A 32 -3.81 2.27 7.58
CA VAL A 32 -3.03 2.05 8.80
C VAL A 32 -1.61 2.58 8.59
N GLY A 33 -1.15 3.46 9.47
CA GLY A 33 0.24 3.92 9.48
C GLY A 33 1.18 2.84 10.04
N GLY A 34 2.38 2.73 9.49
CA GLY A 34 3.37 1.74 9.89
C GLY A 34 4.81 2.14 9.56
N ARG A 35 5.73 1.21 9.83
CA ARG A 35 7.15 1.33 9.48
C ARG A 35 7.58 0.12 8.66
N GLY A 36 8.34 0.36 7.60
CA GLY A 36 8.99 -0.69 6.82
C GLY A 36 10.17 -1.30 7.57
N MET A 37 10.58 -2.50 7.17
CA MET A 37 11.69 -3.24 7.80
C MET A 37 12.98 -2.41 7.89
N GLY A 38 13.38 -1.74 6.80
CA GLY A 38 14.59 -0.94 6.79
C GLY A 38 14.57 0.19 7.82
N GLN A 39 13.40 0.78 8.07
CA GLN A 39 13.24 1.87 9.04
C GLN A 39 13.50 1.34 10.45
N VAL A 40 12.90 0.20 10.77
CA VAL A 40 13.09 -0.47 12.06
C VAL A 40 14.55 -0.89 12.25
N LEU A 41 15.17 -1.51 11.24
CA LEU A 41 16.55 -1.99 11.36
C LEU A 41 17.54 -0.83 11.54
N SER A 42 17.40 0.24 10.76
CA SER A 42 18.32 1.38 10.84
C SER A 42 18.16 2.22 12.11
N SER A 43 16.94 2.34 12.67
CA SER A 43 16.69 3.15 13.87
C SER A 43 16.86 2.37 15.18
N ASP A 44 16.45 1.10 15.21
CA ASP A 44 16.28 0.36 16.46
C ASP A 44 17.41 -0.67 16.69
N VAL A 45 18.26 -0.96 15.68
CA VAL A 45 19.34 -1.94 15.77
C VAL A 45 20.71 -1.30 15.46
N PRO A 46 21.60 -1.11 16.46
CA PRO A 46 22.84 -0.33 16.30
C PRO A 46 23.79 -0.81 15.18
N ILE A 47 23.86 -2.11 14.94
CA ILE A 47 24.74 -2.70 13.90
C ILE A 47 24.29 -2.28 12.48
N PHE A 48 23.01 -1.95 12.31
CA PHE A 48 22.43 -1.56 11.02
C PHE A 48 22.27 -0.04 10.85
N ALA A 49 22.77 0.78 11.78
CA ALA A 49 22.69 2.24 11.67
C ALA A 49 23.38 2.77 10.39
N SER A 50 24.49 2.16 9.98
CA SER A 50 25.21 2.51 8.74
C SER A 50 24.48 2.11 7.46
N LEU A 51 23.46 1.25 7.55
CA LEU A 51 22.64 0.85 6.40
C LEU A 51 21.63 1.95 6.01
N LYS A 52 21.48 2.99 6.85
CA LYS A 52 20.54 4.08 6.60
C LYS A 52 20.82 4.79 5.28
N ASP A 53 22.08 5.03 4.97
CA ASP A 53 22.49 5.73 3.74
C ASP A 53 22.44 4.83 2.49
N MET A 54 22.30 3.51 2.68
CA MET A 54 22.24 2.52 1.59
C MET A 54 20.82 2.11 1.20
N LEU A 55 19.83 2.40 2.04
CA LEU A 55 18.44 1.99 1.83
C LEU A 55 17.58 3.19 1.42
N PRO A 56 17.14 3.26 0.15
CA PRO A 56 16.32 4.36 -0.30
C PRO A 56 14.95 4.40 0.40
N GLY A 57 14.53 5.60 0.75
CA GLY A 57 13.19 5.87 1.28
C GLY A 57 12.95 5.44 2.71
N LEU A 58 13.99 5.39 3.55
CA LEU A 58 13.88 5.14 4.99
C LEU A 58 13.22 6.27 5.78
N ASP A 59 13.24 7.49 5.26
CA ASP A 59 12.64 8.64 5.95
C ASP A 59 11.16 8.85 5.57
N PHE A 60 10.57 7.99 4.73
CA PHE A 60 9.16 8.11 4.33
C PHE A 60 8.24 7.31 5.24
N ASP A 61 7.08 7.90 5.56
CA ASP A 61 6.00 7.17 6.20
C ASP A 61 5.50 6.03 5.31
N THR A 62 5.27 4.87 5.93
CA THR A 62 4.67 3.71 5.27
C THR A 62 3.20 3.62 5.66
N HIS A 63 2.34 3.49 4.65
CA HIS A 63 0.90 3.29 4.84
C HIS A 63 0.48 1.94 4.29
N MET A 64 -0.42 1.29 5.02
CA MET A 64 -1.07 0.06 4.60
C MET A 64 -2.54 0.36 4.34
N VAL A 65 -3.02 0.06 3.13
CA VAL A 65 -4.41 0.23 2.72
C VAL A 65 -5.04 -1.15 2.55
N PHE A 66 -6.18 -1.34 3.22
CA PHE A 66 -6.96 -2.56 3.19
C PHE A 66 -8.32 -2.28 2.59
N SER A 67 -8.71 -3.03 1.55
CA SER A 67 -10.05 -2.92 0.98
C SER A 67 -10.54 -4.27 0.47
N VAL A 68 -11.83 -4.57 0.68
CA VAL A 68 -12.44 -5.78 0.13
C VAL A 68 -13.12 -5.42 -1.18
N ALA A 69 -12.74 -6.14 -2.25
CA ALA A 69 -13.12 -5.85 -3.62
C ALA A 69 -13.56 -7.13 -4.35
N ASP A 70 -14.39 -6.97 -5.38
CA ASP A 70 -14.62 -8.04 -6.35
C ASP A 70 -13.46 -8.16 -7.36
N ARG A 71 -13.51 -9.17 -8.23
CA ARG A 71 -12.42 -9.44 -9.18
C ARG A 71 -12.22 -8.28 -10.16
N GLU A 72 -13.29 -7.65 -10.63
CA GLU A 72 -13.18 -6.54 -11.60
C GLU A 72 -12.55 -5.32 -10.94
N GLN A 73 -12.95 -5.02 -9.70
CA GLN A 73 -12.38 -3.95 -8.90
C GLN A 73 -10.90 -4.17 -8.59
N VAL A 74 -10.48 -5.41 -8.33
CA VAL A 74 -9.06 -5.74 -8.12
C VAL A 74 -8.23 -5.42 -9.36
N GLU A 75 -8.66 -5.85 -10.55
CA GLU A 75 -7.92 -5.57 -11.79
C GLU A 75 -7.81 -4.05 -12.03
N LYS A 76 -8.90 -3.31 -11.80
CA LYS A 76 -8.88 -1.84 -11.89
C LYS A 76 -7.95 -1.21 -10.86
N ALA A 77 -7.93 -1.72 -9.62
CA ALA A 77 -7.03 -1.22 -8.58
C ALA A 77 -5.56 -1.47 -8.92
N MET A 78 -5.22 -2.64 -9.45
CA MET A 78 -3.86 -2.95 -9.89
C MET A 78 -3.43 -2.03 -11.05
N ALA A 79 -4.31 -1.80 -12.03
CA ALA A 79 -4.04 -0.88 -13.13
C ALA A 79 -3.84 0.56 -12.65
N LEU A 80 -4.73 1.05 -11.77
CA LEU A 80 -4.62 2.38 -11.17
C LEU A 80 -3.32 2.55 -10.38
N VAL A 81 -2.96 1.59 -9.52
CA VAL A 81 -1.73 1.68 -8.72
C VAL A 81 -0.50 1.71 -9.64
N LYS A 82 -0.52 0.95 -10.74
CA LYS A 82 0.54 1.00 -11.75
C LYS A 82 0.58 2.35 -12.47
N GLU A 83 -0.56 2.94 -12.79
CA GLU A 83 -0.64 4.27 -13.41
C GLU A 83 -0.08 5.36 -12.50
N VAL A 84 -0.46 5.35 -11.21
CA VAL A 84 -0.04 6.35 -10.22
C VAL A 84 1.42 6.20 -9.83
N CYS A 85 1.90 4.96 -9.63
CA CYS A 85 3.27 4.72 -9.17
C CYS A 85 4.30 4.60 -10.30
N GLY A 86 3.86 4.43 -11.56
CA GLY A 86 4.72 4.13 -12.69
C GLY A 86 5.11 2.65 -12.79
N ASP A 87 6.05 2.31 -13.68
CA ASP A 87 6.65 0.98 -13.70
C ASP A 87 7.44 0.77 -12.41
N CYS A 88 7.12 -0.29 -11.67
CA CYS A 88 7.73 -0.67 -10.38
C CYS A 88 9.23 -1.05 -10.47
N ASP A 89 9.95 -0.54 -11.47
CA ASP A 89 11.39 -0.75 -11.68
C ASP A 89 12.24 0.12 -10.72
N GLU A 90 11.66 1.12 -10.05
CA GLU A 90 12.32 1.81 -8.94
C GLU A 90 12.09 1.07 -7.62
N ASP A 91 13.14 0.41 -7.14
CA ASP A 91 13.15 -0.38 -5.90
C ASP A 91 12.50 0.38 -4.72
N GLY A 92 11.33 -0.10 -4.28
CA GLY A 92 10.83 0.11 -2.93
C GLY A 92 9.81 1.22 -2.69
N ILE A 93 9.01 1.62 -3.69
CA ILE A 93 7.87 2.53 -3.50
C ILE A 93 6.71 1.84 -2.76
N GLY A 94 6.44 0.56 -3.06
CA GLY A 94 5.36 -0.18 -2.41
C GLY A 94 5.10 -1.55 -3.03
N VAL A 95 4.11 -2.26 -2.50
CA VAL A 95 3.60 -3.54 -3.03
C VAL A 95 2.08 -3.58 -2.91
N LEU A 96 1.42 -4.14 -3.92
CA LEU A 96 0.00 -4.49 -3.88
C LEU A 96 -0.14 -5.99 -4.11
N PHE A 97 -0.85 -6.66 -3.22
CA PHE A 97 -1.21 -8.06 -3.37
C PHE A 97 -2.62 -8.30 -2.85
N THR A 98 -3.17 -9.47 -3.15
CA THR A 98 -4.51 -9.84 -2.72
C THR A 98 -4.53 -11.15 -1.94
N LEU A 99 -5.57 -11.29 -1.12
CA LEU A 99 -5.86 -12.50 -0.36
C LEU A 99 -7.33 -12.90 -0.60
N PRO A 100 -7.65 -14.19 -0.78
CA PRO A 100 -9.02 -14.62 -1.02
C PRO A 100 -9.90 -14.37 0.22
N VAL A 101 -11.05 -13.73 0.02
CA VAL A 101 -12.03 -13.46 1.08
C VAL A 101 -13.16 -14.49 1.00
N GLY A 102 -13.20 -15.40 1.97
CA GLY A 102 -14.21 -16.46 2.03
C GLY A 102 -15.62 -15.96 2.37
N ARG A 103 -15.74 -14.94 3.23
CA ARG A 103 -17.02 -14.33 3.62
C ARG A 103 -16.85 -12.83 3.79
N PHE A 104 -17.80 -12.07 3.25
CA PHE A 104 -17.84 -10.62 3.36
C PHE A 104 -19.28 -10.18 3.66
N MET A 105 -19.44 -9.32 4.66
CA MET A 105 -20.74 -8.73 5.02
C MET A 105 -20.52 -7.24 5.32
N PRO A 106 -21.03 -6.33 4.50
CA PRO A 106 -20.97 -4.91 4.81
C PRO A 106 -21.92 -4.58 5.97
N ILE A 107 -21.43 -3.83 6.95
CA ILE A 107 -22.25 -3.24 8.00
C ILE A 107 -22.56 -1.81 7.57
N LYS A 108 -23.84 -1.49 7.38
CA LYS A 108 -24.30 -0.13 7.10
C LYS A 108 -24.80 0.47 8.41
N GLY A 109 -24.15 1.56 8.84
CA GLY A 109 -24.64 2.43 9.90
C GLY A 109 -25.57 3.50 9.36
#